data_AF-A0A6G8C300-F1
#
_entry.id   AF-A0A6G8C300-F1
#
_cell.length_a   1.000
_cell.length_b   1.000
_cell.length_c   1.000
_cell.angle_alpha   90.00
_cell.angle_beta   90.00
_cell.angle_gamma   90.00
#
_symmetry.space_group_name_H-M   'P 1'
#
loop_
_entity.id
_entity.type
_entity.pdbx_description
1 polymer ?
#
loop_
_entity_poly.entity_id
_entity_poly.type
_entity_poly.pdbx_seq_one_letter_code
_entity_poly.pdbx_strand_id
1 'polypeptide(L)'
;MTEELDITPAIDAFHAHADRFDRSEDPFDLDPAIVKLAQWITKEKRWLTKDDLDTLCDVGGMMFRKQLLRHAQANATVDELVDRLRN
;
A
#
# COMPACT_ATOMS: atom_id res chain seq x y z
N MET A 1 -33.85 7.96 3.95
CA MET A 1 -32.86 8.95 3.51
C MET A 1 -31.50 8.36 3.81
N THR A 2 -30.84 7.81 2.79
CA THR A 2 -29.42 7.47 2.87
C THR A 2 -28.66 8.78 2.67
N GLU A 3 -28.05 9.30 3.74
CA GLU A 3 -27.05 10.35 3.59
C GLU A 3 -25.92 9.78 2.74
N GLU A 4 -25.75 10.33 1.53
CA GLU A 4 -24.59 10.04 0.71
C GLU A 4 -23.38 10.60 1.46
N LEU A 5 -22.52 9.72 1.98
CA LEU A 5 -21.31 10.13 2.67
C LEU A 5 -20.44 10.92 1.69
N ASP A 6 -20.27 12.22 1.92
CA ASP A 6 -19.34 13.04 1.15
C ASP A 6 -17.90 12.59 1.45
N ILE A 7 -17.34 11.79 0.54
CA ILE A 7 -15.99 11.23 0.64
C ILE A 7 -14.90 12.21 0.18
N THR A 8 -15.27 13.37 -0.37
CA THR A 8 -14.33 14.35 -0.94
C THR A 8 -13.23 14.77 0.07
N PRO A 9 -13.53 15.05 1.35
CA PRO A 9 -12.50 15.41 2.32
C PRO A 9 -11.49 14.29 2.59
N ALA A 10 -11.93 13.02 2.52
CA ALA A 10 -11.04 11.88 2.70
C ALA A 10 -10.10 11.73 1.50
N ILE A 11 -10.62 11.91 0.28
CA ILE A 11 -9.82 11.90 -0.95
C ILE A 11 -8.77 13.02 -0.93
N ASP A 12 -9.16 14.23 -0.54
CA ASP A 12 -8.23 15.36 -0.44
C ASP A 12 -7.12 15.10 0.58
N ALA A 13 -7.47 14.51 1.73
CA ALA A 13 -6.48 14.08 2.71
C ALA A 13 -5.54 13.01 2.12
N PHE A 14 -6.05 12.02 1.39
CA PHE A 14 -5.22 11.03 0.71
C PHE A 14 -4.22 11.68 -0.25
N HIS A 15 -4.65 12.62 -1.09
CA HIS A 15 -3.77 13.34 -2.00
C HIS A 15 -2.69 14.12 -1.25
N ALA A 16 -3.06 14.89 -0.23
CA ALA A 16 -2.10 15.66 0.57
C ALA A 16 -1.10 14.78 1.35
N HIS A 17 -1.49 13.55 1.69
CA HIS A 17 -0.59 12.55 2.25
C HIS A 17 0.30 11.93 1.18
N ALA A 18 -0.24 11.55 0.03
CA ALA A 18 0.51 11.01 -1.10
C ALA A 18 1.60 11.98 -1.59
N ASP A 19 1.26 13.26 -1.77
CA ASP A 19 2.21 14.32 -2.17
C ASP A 19 3.38 14.50 -1.20
N ARG A 20 3.16 14.23 0.10
CA ARG A 20 4.24 14.23 1.10
C ARG A 20 5.13 13.00 0.97
N PHE A 21 4.54 11.84 0.67
CA PHE A 21 5.30 10.61 0.48
C PHE A 21 6.10 10.61 -0.82
N ASP A 22 5.59 11.22 -1.90
CA ASP A 22 6.27 11.27 -3.20
C ASP A 22 7.53 12.16 -3.18
N ARG A 23 7.62 13.06 -2.20
CA ARG A 23 8.81 13.90 -1.94
C ARG A 23 9.89 13.21 -1.11
N SER A 24 9.65 11.97 -0.66
CA SER A 24 10.64 11.14 0.01
C SER A 24 11.45 10.39 -1.04
N GLU A 25 12.77 10.63 -1.13
CA GLU A 25 13.66 10.04 -2.14
C GLU A 25 13.88 8.51 -2.02
N ASP A 26 13.28 7.88 -1.00
CA ASP A 26 13.37 6.43 -0.80
C ASP A 26 12.39 5.71 -1.75
N PRO A 27 12.82 4.72 -2.56
CA PRO A 27 11.94 3.96 -3.45
C PRO A 27 10.82 3.24 -2.69
N PHE A 28 9.73 3.98 -2.45
CA PHE A 28 8.40 3.60 -1.98
C PHE A 28 8.27 2.13 -1.52
N ASP A 29 8.91 1.81 -0.40
CA ASP A 29 8.76 0.52 0.27
C ASP A 29 7.36 0.46 0.87
N LEU A 30 6.55 -0.49 0.39
CA LEU A 30 5.17 -0.64 0.83
C LEU A 30 5.08 -1.47 2.13
N ASP A 31 6.14 -2.17 2.53
CA ASP A 31 6.12 -3.01 3.74
C ASP A 31 5.83 -2.19 5.02
N PRO A 32 6.48 -1.03 5.27
CA PRO A 32 6.14 -0.17 6.39
C PRO A 32 4.70 0.33 6.36
N ALA A 33 4.14 0.56 5.18
CA ALA A 33 2.76 1.03 5.02
C ALA A 33 1.75 -0.08 5.33
N ILE A 34 2.02 -1.32 4.88
CA ILE A 34 1.22 -2.50 5.19
C ILE A 34 1.24 -2.79 6.70
N VAL A 35 2.43 -2.71 7.33
CA VAL A 35 2.57 -2.89 8.78
C VAL A 35 1.80 -1.83 9.55
N LYS A 36 1.90 -0.55 9.16
CA LYS A 36 1.13 0.54 9.79
C LYS A 36 -0.37 0.33 9.66
N LEU A 37 -0.85 -0.11 8.50
CA LEU A 37 -2.26 -0.44 8.28
C LEU A 37 -2.72 -1.57 9.21
N ALA A 38 -1.96 -2.66 9.29
CA ALA A 38 -2.29 -3.80 10.17
C ALA A 38 -2.30 -3.42 11.66
N GLN A 39 -1.34 -2.60 12.10
CA GLN A 39 -1.29 -2.05 13.46
C GLN A 39 -2.52 -1.19 13.77
N TRP A 40 -2.90 -0.31 12.83
CA TRP A 40 -4.07 0.55 12.99
C TRP A 40 -5.37 -0.26 13.05
N ILE A 41 -5.55 -1.22 12.13
CA ILE A 41 -6.70 -2.14 12.15
C ILE A 41 -6.79 -2.85 13.49
N THR A 42 -5.67 -3.39 13.98
CA THR A 42 -5.63 -4.11 15.27
C THR A 42 -6.05 -3.23 16.44
N LYS A 43 -5.65 -1.95 16.42
CA LYS A 43 -5.98 -0.96 17.45
C LYS A 43 -7.45 -0.54 17.40
N GLU A 44 -7.98 -0.30 16.20
CA GLU A 44 -9.31 0.27 16.00
C GLU A 44 -10.41 -0.77 15.73
N LYS A 45 -10.09 -2.07 15.65
CA LYS A 45 -11.02 -3.18 15.30
C LYS A 45 -12.34 -3.21 16.05
N ARG A 46 -12.42 -2.61 17.24
CA ARG A 46 -13.65 -2.51 18.03
C ARG A 46 -14.70 -1.57 17.42
N TRP A 47 -14.26 -0.66 16.55
CA TRP A 47 -15.09 0.33 15.85
C TRP A 47 -15.33 -0.05 14.39
N LEU A 48 -14.70 -1.12 13.90
CA LEU A 48 -14.79 -1.55 12.52
C LEU A 48 -15.86 -2.65 12.40
N THR A 49 -16.73 -2.49 11.41
CA THR A 49 -17.62 -3.57 11.01
C THR A 49 -16.85 -4.63 10.24
N LYS A 50 -17.50 -5.77 9.97
CA LYS A 50 -16.92 -6.79 9.11
C LYS A 50 -16.61 -6.25 7.72
N ASP A 51 -17.53 -5.49 7.14
CA ASP A 51 -17.37 -4.93 5.79
C ASP A 51 -16.22 -3.93 5.72
N ASP A 52 -16.00 -3.15 6.79
CA ASP A 52 -14.84 -2.26 6.91
C ASP A 52 -13.54 -3.07 6.94
N LEU A 53 -13.50 -4.14 7.75
CA LEU A 53 -12.34 -5.02 7.84
C LEU A 53 -12.03 -5.72 6.51
N ASP A 54 -13.05 -6.21 5.81
CA ASP A 54 -12.89 -6.87 4.51
C ASP A 54 -12.33 -5.86 3.48
N THR A 55 -12.89 -4.64 3.43
CA THR A 55 -12.40 -3.57 2.54
C THR A 55 -10.94 -3.18 2.84
N LEU A 56 -10.58 -3.04 4.11
CA LEU A 56 -9.22 -2.69 4.52
C LEU A 56 -8.22 -3.83 4.26
N CYS A 57 -8.66 -5.09 4.41
CA CYS A 57 -7.87 -6.27 4.04
C CYS A 57 -7.60 -6.30 2.54
N ASP A 58 -8.60 -5.99 1.70
CA ASP A 58 -8.42 -5.90 0.26
C ASP A 58 -7.39 -4.84 -0.13
N VAL A 59 -7.46 -3.64 0.48
CA VAL A 59 -6.48 -2.57 0.27
C VAL A 59 -5.07 -3.04 0.67
N GLY A 60 -4.92 -3.66 1.83
CA GLY A 60 -3.64 -4.22 2.28
C GLY A 60 -3.11 -5.30 1.33
N GLY A 61 -3.99 -6.17 0.82
CA GLY A 61 -3.65 -7.21 -0.16
C GLY A 61 -3.18 -6.64 -1.50
N MET A 62 -3.81 -5.56 -1.98
CA MET A 62 -3.37 -4.86 -3.20
C MET A 62 -1.97 -4.26 -3.04
N MET A 63 -1.69 -3.63 -1.89
CA MET A 63 -0.37 -3.09 -1.57
C MET A 63 0.69 -4.20 -1.53
N PHE A 64 0.40 -5.29 -0.84
CA PHE A 64 1.30 -6.44 -0.75
C PHE A 64 1.59 -7.06 -2.12
N ARG A 65 0.56 -7.26 -2.95
CA ARG A 65 0.73 -7.77 -4.32
C ARG A 65 1.62 -6.86 -5.16
N LYS A 66 1.44 -5.54 -5.05
CA LYS A 66 2.27 -4.55 -5.78
C LYS A 66 3.73 -4.64 -5.35
N GLN A 67 3.99 -4.82 -4.05
CA GLN A 67 5.34 -5.00 -3.51
C GLN A 67 5.98 -6.30 -4.03
N LEU A 68 5.24 -7.42 -4.00
CA LEU A 68 5.73 -8.70 -4.54
C LEU A 68 6.11 -8.61 -6.02
N LEU A 69 5.28 -7.95 -6.84
CA LEU A 69 5.57 -7.75 -8.26
C LEU A 69 6.87 -6.95 -8.47
N ARG A 70 7.13 -5.94 -7.64
CA ARG A 70 8.37 -5.17 -7.69
C ARG A 70 9.59 -6.02 -7.32
N HIS A 71 9.51 -6.81 -6.26
CA HIS A 71 10.60 -7.72 -5.90
C HIS A 71 10.90 -8.73 -7.01
N ALA A 72 9.87 -9.28 -7.64
CA ALA A 72 10.04 -10.17 -8.78
C ALA A 72 10.74 -9.48 -9.97
N GLN A 73 10.36 -8.24 -10.29
CA GLN A 73 10.99 -7.44 -11.34
C GLN A 73 12.45 -7.08 -11.03
N ALA A 74 12.73 -6.70 -9.79
CA ALA A 74 14.09 -6.38 -9.35
C ALA A 74 15.00 -7.60 -9.45
N ASN A 75 14.53 -8.77 -9.00
CA ASN A 75 15.30 -10.02 -9.08
C ASN A 75 15.55 -10.44 -10.54
N ALA A 76 14.55 -10.33 -11.42
CA ALA A 76 14.73 -10.62 -12.84
C ALA A 76 15.80 -9.73 -13.50
N THR A 77 15.85 -8.45 -13.12
CA THR A 77 16.87 -7.51 -13.62
C THR A 77 18.28 -7.90 -13.17
N VAL A 78 18.42 -8.38 -11.92
CA VAL A 78 19.70 -8.85 -11.40
C VAL A 78 20.16 -10.11 -12.12
N ASP A 79 19.26 -11.07 -12.36
CA ASP A 79 19.58 -12.30 -13.08
C ASP A 79 20.06 -12.00 -14.51
N GLU A 80 19.39 -11.09 -15.22
CA GLU A 80 19.80 -10.63 -16.56
C GLU A 80 21.20 -9.98 -16.56
N LEU A 81 21.53 -9.18 -15.53
CA LEU A 81 22.85 -8.57 -15.40
C LEU A 81 23.93 -9.61 -15.09
N VAL A 82 23.64 -10.59 -14.25
CA VAL A 82 24.56 -11.69 -13.92
C VAL A 82 24.86 -12.53 -15.17
N ASP A 83 23.85 -12.84 -15.98
CA ASP A 83 24.04 -13.59 -17.23
C ASP A 83 24.84 -12.80 -18.27
N ARG A 84 24.67 -11.47 -18.33
CA ARG A 84 25.48 -10.59 -19.21
C ARG A 84 26.95 -10.49 -18.79
N LEU A 85 27.26 -10.64 -17.50
CA LEU A 85 28.65 -10.63 -17.00
C LEU A 85 29.36 -11.98 -17.16
N ARG A 86 28.60 -13.07 -17.35
CA ARG A 86 29.15 -14.42 -17.56
C ARG A 86 29.47 -14.76 -19.02
N ASN A 87 28.92 -14.01 -19.98
CA ASN A 87 29.15 -14.17 -21.42
C ASN A 87 30.10 -13.09 -21.96
#